data_AF-A0A3E0J8D9-F1
#
_entry.id   AF-A0A3E0J8D9-F1
#
_cell.length_a   1.000
_cell.length_b   1.000
_cell.length_c   1.000
_cell.angle_alpha   90.00
_cell.angle_beta   90.00
_cell.angle_gamma   90.00
#
_symmetry.space_group_name_H-M   'P 1'
#
loop_
_entity.id
_entity.type
_entity.pdbx_description
1 polymer ?
#
loop_
_entity_poly.entity_id
_entity_poly.type
_entity_poly.pdbx_seq_one_letter_code
_entity_poly.pdbx_strand_id
1 'polypeptide(L)'
;MGHCLYVIKPFRYERFNAGCGCHKTIRFEKGQRLYVLNDPFYIESHGWNVSVQTESEEPFNMSARFIDELYQKRVLMTWMDVELQLNYQAYKIDQALHVRDEGLFQMYTKAYKQMKNLYTHEAVSEGSKS
;
A
#
# COMPACT_ATOMS: atom_id res chain seq x y z
N MET A 1 -5.74 14.84 0.13
CA MET A 1 -5.41 13.45 0.51
C MET A 1 -4.03 13.15 -0.05
N GLY A 2 -3.04 12.87 0.79
CA GLY A 2 -1.69 12.51 0.31
C GLY A 2 -1.72 11.22 -0.49
N HIS A 3 -0.82 11.07 -1.46
CA HIS A 3 -0.69 9.85 -2.25
C HIS A 3 -0.25 8.71 -1.32
N CYS A 4 -1.06 7.66 -1.18
CA CYS A 4 -0.79 6.55 -0.28
C CYS A 4 -0.57 5.26 -1.08
N LEU A 5 0.45 4.50 -0.70
CA LEU A 5 0.74 3.17 -1.21
C LEU A 5 0.41 2.12 -0.15
N TYR A 6 -0.17 1.01 -0.56
CA TYR A 6 -0.61 -0.09 0.29
C TYR A 6 0.34 -1.28 0.14
N VAL A 7 0.77 -1.83 1.27
CA VAL A 7 1.67 -2.98 1.31
C VAL A 7 0.88 -4.27 1.12
N ILE A 8 1.08 -4.94 -0.01
CA ILE A 8 0.40 -6.19 -0.37
C ILE A 8 1.21 -7.42 0.01
N LYS A 9 2.54 -7.29 0.01
CA LYS A 9 3.48 -8.31 0.44
C LYS A 9 4.49 -7.69 1.42
N PRO A 10 4.89 -8.40 2.49
CA PRO A 10 5.90 -7.88 3.39
C PRO A 10 7.21 -7.60 2.66
N PHE A 11 7.91 -6.54 3.05
CA PHE A 11 9.24 -6.22 2.54
C PHE A 11 10.08 -5.53 3.60
N ARG A 12 11.38 -5.40 3.32
CA ARG A 12 12.32 -4.67 4.17
C ARG A 12 12.92 -3.52 3.40
N TYR A 13 13.14 -2.41 4.09
CA TYR A 13 13.84 -1.26 3.56
C TYR A 13 15.03 -0.94 4.47
N GLU A 14 16.21 -0.82 3.89
CA GLU A 14 17.41 -0.42 4.61
C GLU A 14 17.61 1.08 4.44
N ARG A 15 17.48 1.82 5.54
CA ARG A 15 17.81 3.25 5.55
C ARG A 15 19.32 3.42 5.56
N PHE A 16 19.84 4.05 4.51
CA PHE A 16 21.19 4.59 4.50
C PHE A 16 21.16 6.04 4.99
N ASN A 17 21.75 6.29 6.16
CA ASN A 17 22.06 7.64 6.59
C ASN A 17 23.52 7.92 6.22
N ALA A 18 23.76 8.80 5.26
CA ALA A 18 25.10 9.25 4.93
C ALA A 18 25.75 9.84 6.19
N GLY A 19 26.82 9.21 6.69
CA GLY A 19 27.58 9.66 7.86
C GLY A 19 27.27 8.96 9.20
N CYS A 20 26.36 7.97 9.24
CA CYS A 20 26.17 7.11 10.43
C CYS A 20 26.37 5.64 10.06
N GLY A 21 27.16 4.89 10.84
CA GLY A 21 27.25 3.42 10.73
C GLY A 21 26.01 2.66 11.23
N CYS A 22 24.97 3.39 11.62
CA CYS A 22 23.71 2.83 12.11
C CYS A 22 22.75 2.55 10.94
N HIS A 23 22.74 1.31 10.45
CA HIS A 23 21.72 0.85 9.51
C HIS A 23 20.42 0.57 10.26
N LYS A 24 19.35 1.30 9.92
CA LYS A 24 17.99 0.96 10.39
C LYS A 24 17.26 0.21 9.29
N THR A 25 16.95 -1.06 9.55
CA THR A 25 16.06 -1.83 8.68
C THR A 25 14.62 -1.61 9.15
N ILE A 26 13.79 -1.05 8.26
CA ILE A 26 12.35 -0.92 8.47
C ILE A 26 11.69 -2.15 7.86
N ARG A 27 10.83 -2.81 8.63
CA ARG A 27 10.04 -3.95 8.17
C ARG A 27 8.61 -3.50 7.91
N PHE A 28 8.13 -3.80 6.71
CA PHE A 28 6.77 -3.52 6.29
C PHE A 28 5.96 -4.80 6.26
N GLU A 29 4.80 -4.77 6.89
CA GLU A 29 3.85 -5.86 6.93
C GLU A 29 2.69 -5.62 5.96
N LYS A 30 2.09 -6.72 5.51
CA LYS A 30 0.89 -6.67 4.66
C LYS A 30 -0.23 -5.91 5.39
N GLY A 31 -0.91 -5.02 4.67
CA GLY A 31 -1.96 -4.15 5.24
C GLY A 31 -1.44 -2.78 5.69
N GLN A 32 -0.13 -2.60 5.83
CA GLN A 32 0.42 -1.30 6.19
C GLN A 32 0.34 -0.29 5.04
N ARG A 33 0.42 0.99 5.42
CA ARG A 33 0.36 2.14 4.53
C ARG A 33 1.70 2.87 4.50
N LEU A 34 2.08 3.28 3.30
CA LEU A 34 3.23 4.14 3.04
C LEU A 34 2.72 5.45 2.44
N TYR A 35 2.73 6.50 3.25
CA TYR A 35 2.28 7.83 2.87
C TYR A 35 3.38 8.56 2.14
N VAL A 36 3.12 9.04 0.93
CA VAL A 36 4.00 9.96 0.20
C VAL A 36 3.68 11.37 0.66
N LEU A 37 4.70 12.06 1.16
CA LEU A 37 4.52 13.35 1.84
C LEU A 37 4.65 14.54 0.91
N ASN A 38 5.62 14.50 -0.01
CA ASN A 38 5.99 15.59 -0.89
C ASN A 38 6.27 15.09 -2.31
N ASP A 39 6.43 16.02 -3.23
CA ASP A 39 6.88 15.73 -4.59
C ASP A 39 8.27 15.07 -4.58
N PRO A 40 8.56 14.19 -5.56
CA PRO A 40 9.89 13.62 -5.72
C PRO A 40 10.96 14.70 -5.89
N PHE A 41 12.14 14.46 -5.33
CA PHE A 41 13.28 15.36 -5.40
C PHE A 41 14.56 14.62 -5.80
N TYR A 42 15.51 15.33 -6.38
CA TYR A 42 16.73 14.75 -6.92
C TYR A 42 17.92 14.99 -5.98
N ILE A 43 18.69 13.92 -5.71
CA ILE A 43 19.96 13.97 -4.98
C ILE A 43 21.06 13.51 -5.94
N GLU A 44 22.09 14.32 -6.19
CA GLU A 44 23.13 14.01 -7.19
C GLU A 44 23.75 12.62 -7.04
N SER A 45 24.01 12.18 -5.80
CA SER A 45 24.62 10.89 -5.50
C SER A 45 23.67 9.70 -5.47
N HIS A 46 22.35 9.93 -5.43
CA HIS A 46 21.34 8.87 -5.18
C HIS A 46 20.13 8.91 -6.12
N GLY A 47 20.09 9.84 -7.07
CA GLY A 47 19.02 10.02 -8.04
C GLY A 47 17.72 10.57 -7.46
N TRP A 48 16.59 10.21 -8.10
CA TRP A 48 15.25 10.58 -7.65
C TRP A 48 14.85 9.85 -6.38
N ASN A 49 14.38 10.61 -5.40
CA ASN A 49 13.94 10.16 -4.10
C ASN A 49 12.56 10.70 -3.78
N VAL A 50 11.85 9.98 -2.92
CA VAL A 50 10.51 10.31 -2.46
C VAL A 50 10.52 10.33 -0.93
N SER A 51 10.03 11.42 -0.34
CA SER A 51 9.80 11.47 1.10
C SER A 51 8.51 10.74 1.45
N VAL A 52 8.65 9.77 2.35
CA VAL A 52 7.58 8.86 2.75
C VAL A 52 7.52 8.71 4.27
N GLN A 53 6.38 8.25 4.76
CA GLN A 53 6.14 7.99 6.17
C GLN A 53 5.26 6.76 6.35
N THR A 54 5.47 6.03 7.45
CA THR A 54 4.53 5.02 7.95
C THR A 54 3.91 5.51 9.25
N GLU A 55 2.89 4.80 9.75
CA GLU A 55 2.25 5.16 11.03
C GLU A 55 3.20 5.09 12.23
N SER A 56 4.25 4.28 12.15
CA SER A 56 5.16 3.98 13.26
C SER A 56 6.56 4.56 13.10
N GLU A 57 6.84 5.26 12.01
CA GLU A 57 8.17 5.77 11.68
C GLU A 57 8.14 7.26 11.39
N GLU A 58 9.17 7.97 11.81
CA GLU A 58 9.41 9.34 11.35
C GLU A 58 9.63 9.37 9.83
N PRO A 59 9.32 10.49 9.14
CA PRO A 59 9.54 10.63 7.71
C PRO A 59 10.95 10.24 7.25
N PHE A 60 11.03 9.67 6.04
CA PHE A 60 12.29 9.26 5.44
C PHE A 60 12.24 9.24 3.93
N ASN A 61 13.42 9.16 3.33
CA ASN A 61 13.55 9.13 1.90
C ASN A 61 13.73 7.69 1.42
N MET A 62 13.00 7.35 0.37
CA MET A 62 13.16 6.14 -0.41
C MET A 62 13.51 6.51 -1.83
N SER A 63 14.41 5.75 -2.45
CA SER A 63 14.68 5.90 -3.89
C SER A 63 13.38 5.65 -4.67
N ALA A 64 13.06 6.54 -5.61
CA ALA A 64 11.90 6.39 -6.49
C ALA A 64 11.98 5.06 -7.26
N ARG A 65 13.17 4.70 -7.73
CA ARG A 65 13.43 3.42 -8.41
C ARG A 65 13.08 2.22 -7.52
N PHE A 66 13.40 2.26 -6.23
CA PHE A 66 13.06 1.17 -5.32
C PHE A 66 11.54 1.05 -5.15
N ILE A 67 10.84 2.17 -5.02
CA ILE A 67 9.35 2.18 -4.99
C ILE A 67 8.78 1.61 -6.29
N ASP A 68 9.31 2.00 -7.44
CA ASP A 68 8.88 1.49 -8.75
C ASP A 68 9.09 -0.03 -8.85
N GLU A 69 10.24 -0.54 -8.40
CA GLU A 69 10.52 -1.98 -8.36
C GLU A 69 9.53 -2.73 -7.47
N LEU A 70 9.16 -2.18 -6.31
CA LEU A 70 8.14 -2.76 -5.44
C LEU A 70 6.75 -2.73 -6.09
N TYR A 71 6.41 -1.67 -6.80
CA TYR A 71 5.16 -1.56 -7.54
C TYR A 71 5.08 -2.61 -8.66
N GLN A 72 6.11 -2.70 -9.50
CA GLN A 72 6.21 -3.68 -10.58
C GLN A 72 6.12 -5.13 -10.07
N LYS A 73 6.72 -5.43 -8.90
CA LYS A 73 6.66 -6.75 -8.25
C LYS A 73 5.33 -7.04 -7.54
N ARG A 74 4.36 -6.12 -7.61
CA ARG A 74 3.08 -6.16 -6.88
C ARG A 74 3.28 -6.34 -5.38
N VAL A 75 4.30 -5.68 -4.83
CA VAL A 75 4.55 -5.57 -3.40
C VAL A 75 3.81 -4.35 -2.83
N LEU A 76 3.78 -3.26 -3.60
CA LEU A 76 3.00 -2.06 -3.32
C LEU A 76 1.87 -1.89 -4.35
N MET A 77 0.79 -1.22 -3.94
CA MET A 77 -0.33 -0.84 -4.80
C MET A 77 -0.83 0.56 -4.44
N THR A 78 -1.39 1.26 -5.42
CA THR A 78 -2.11 2.51 -5.15
C THR A 78 -3.51 2.23 -4.62
N TRP A 79 -4.20 3.27 -4.11
CA TRP A 79 -5.63 3.15 -3.80
C TRP A 79 -6.46 2.74 -5.02
N MET A 80 -6.14 3.31 -6.19
CA MET A 80 -6.85 2.99 -7.43
C MET A 80 -6.73 1.51 -7.80
N ASP A 81 -5.55 0.91 -7.60
CA ASP A 81 -5.34 -0.53 -7.82
C ASP A 81 -6.15 -1.39 -6.83
N VAL A 82 -6.29 -0.92 -5.58
CA VAL A 82 -7.09 -1.57 -4.54
C VAL A 82 -8.57 -1.51 -4.89
N GLU A 83 -9.06 -0.32 -5.23
CA GLU A 83 -10.45 -0.08 -5.62
C GLU A 83 -10.82 -0.90 -6.85
N LEU A 84 -9.98 -0.89 -7.89
CA LEU A 84 -10.19 -1.68 -9.10
C LEU A 84 -10.30 -3.17 -8.80
N GLN A 85 -9.46 -3.70 -7.92
CA GLN A 85 -9.54 -5.09 -7.51
C GLN A 85 -10.81 -5.39 -6.71
N LEU A 86 -11.19 -4.54 -5.76
CA LEU A 86 -12.45 -4.73 -5.01
C LEU A 86 -13.64 -4.77 -5.97
N ASN A 87 -13.69 -3.87 -6.95
CA ASN A 87 -14.73 -3.82 -7.97
C ASN A 87 -14.74 -5.09 -8.83
N TYR A 88 -13.57 -5.57 -9.25
CA TYR A 88 -13.45 -6.81 -10.00
C TYR A 88 -13.97 -8.02 -9.21
N GLN A 89 -13.61 -8.13 -7.93
CA GLN A 89 -14.05 -9.22 -7.06
C GLN A 89 -15.57 -9.17 -6.86
N ALA A 90 -16.15 -7.98 -6.63
CA ALA A 90 -17.60 -7.80 -6.52
C ALA A 90 -18.34 -8.24 -7.80
N TYR A 91 -17.86 -7.79 -8.97
CA TYR A 91 -18.40 -8.24 -10.26
C TYR A 91 -18.34 -9.77 -10.42
N LYS A 92 -17.25 -10.41 -9.98
CA LYS A 92 -17.09 -11.86 -10.05
C LYS A 92 -18.00 -12.63 -9.07
N ILE A 93 -18.31 -12.04 -7.93
CA ILE A 93 -19.32 -12.57 -7.01
C ILE A 93 -20.69 -12.60 -7.69
N ASP A 94 -21.10 -11.49 -8.32
CA ASP A 94 -22.38 -11.41 -9.03
C ASP A 94 -22.45 -12.41 -10.18
N GLN A 95 -21.35 -12.55 -10.93
CA GLN A 95 -21.24 -13.54 -12.01
C GLN A 95 -21.40 -14.98 -11.48
N ALA A 96 -20.76 -15.32 -10.36
CA ALA A 96 -20.84 -16.64 -9.75
C ALA A 96 -22.27 -16.96 -9.26
N LEU A 97 -22.96 -15.99 -8.68
CA LEU A 97 -24.37 -16.11 -8.30
C LEU A 97 -25.26 -16.37 -9.52
N HIS A 98 -25.04 -15.64 -10.61
CA HIS A 98 -25.79 -15.80 -11.84
C HIS A 98 -25.66 -17.22 -12.43
N VAL A 99 -24.46 -17.80 -12.41
CA VAL A 99 -24.22 -19.18 -12.90
C VAL A 99 -24.45 -20.26 -11.84
N ARG A 100 -24.86 -19.87 -10.63
CA ARG A 100 -25.07 -20.76 -9.46
C ARG A 100 -23.84 -21.60 -9.11
N ASP A 101 -22.65 -21.03 -9.28
CA ASP A 101 -21.38 -21.69 -8.92
C ASP A 101 -20.98 -21.28 -7.50
N GLU A 102 -21.26 -22.15 -6.55
CA GLU A 102 -20.93 -21.93 -5.14
C GLU A 102 -19.42 -21.83 -4.90
N GLY A 103 -18.61 -22.61 -5.62
CA GLY A 103 -17.15 -22.62 -5.45
C GLY A 103 -16.54 -21.28 -5.83
N LEU A 104 -16.92 -20.74 -6.99
CA LEU A 104 -16.49 -19.41 -7.42
C LEU A 104 -17.03 -18.32 -6.49
N PHE A 105 -18.28 -18.42 -6.06
CA PHE A 105 -18.88 -17.46 -5.13
C PHE A 105 -18.08 -17.38 -3.82
N GLN A 106 -17.79 -18.53 -3.20
CA GLN A 106 -17.03 -18.59 -1.95
C GLN A 106 -15.59 -18.06 -2.14
N MET A 107 -14.93 -18.44 -3.24
CA MET A 107 -13.57 -18.00 -3.56
C MET A 107 -13.49 -16.47 -3.68
N TYR A 108 -14.32 -15.86 -4.51
CA TYR A 108 -14.30 -14.41 -4.74
C TYR A 108 -14.80 -13.63 -3.53
N THR A 109 -15.80 -14.13 -2.80
CA THR A 109 -16.26 -13.53 -1.54
C THR A 109 -15.16 -13.50 -0.48
N LYS A 110 -14.39 -14.59 -0.36
CA LYS A 110 -13.26 -14.65 0.57
C LYS A 110 -12.19 -13.62 0.20
N ALA A 111 -11.81 -13.54 -1.07
CA ALA A 111 -10.82 -12.58 -1.55
C ALA A 111 -11.28 -11.13 -1.34
N TYR A 112 -12.54 -10.80 -1.68
CA TYR A 112 -13.13 -9.49 -1.45
C TYR A 112 -13.09 -9.08 0.02
N LYS A 113 -13.55 -9.96 0.93
CA LYS A 113 -13.56 -9.69 2.37
C LYS A 113 -12.15 -9.47 2.93
N GLN A 114 -11.19 -10.31 2.55
CA GLN A 114 -9.80 -10.17 2.99
C GLN A 114 -9.21 -8.83 2.56
N MET A 115 -9.47 -8.42 1.31
CA MET A 115 -8.93 -7.18 0.76
C MET A 115 -9.60 -5.95 1.36
N LYS A 116 -10.93 -5.98 1.52
CA LYS A 116 -11.70 -4.92 2.16
C LYS A 116 -11.21 -4.69 3.59
N ASN A 117 -11.12 -5.74 4.39
CA ASN A 117 -10.69 -5.63 5.79
C ASN A 117 -9.25 -5.09 5.94
N LEU A 118 -8.35 -5.37 4.99
CA LEU A 118 -6.94 -4.96 5.09
C LEU A 118 -6.70 -3.53 4.63
N TYR A 119 -7.43 -3.04 3.62
CA TYR A 119 -7.07 -1.80 2.94
C TYR A 119 -8.17 -0.74 2.96
N THR A 120 -9.38 -1.10 3.36
CA THR A 120 -10.46 -0.14 3.58
C THR A 120 -10.69 0.00 5.08
N HIS A 121 -10.02 0.97 5.69
CA HIS A 121 -10.45 1.51 6.98
C HIS A 121 -11.19 2.82 6.69
N GLU A 122 -12.44 2.89 7.12
CA GLU A 122 -13.24 4.11 7.14
C GLU A 122 -12.49 5.18 7.93
N ALA A 123 -12.47 6.40 7.42
CA ALA A 123 -12.18 7.57 8.22
C ALA A 123 -13.24 7.65 9.34
N VAL A 124 -12.95 7.07 10.51
CA VAL A 124 -13.65 7.46 11.74
C VAL A 124 -13.08 8.82 12.12
N SER A 125 -13.64 9.87 11.52
CA SER A 125 -13.55 11.23 12.04
C SER A 125 -14.69 12.11 11.49
N GLU A 126 -15.93 11.75 11.79
CA GLU A 126 -16.97 12.76 12.01
C GLU A 126 -17.52 12.55 13.42
N GLY A 127 -16.84 13.17 14.37
CA GLY A 127 -17.12 13.00 15.79
C GLY A 127 -16.24 13.90 16.65
N SER A 128 -16.25 15.21 16.38
CA SER A 128 -16.04 16.27 17.37
C SER A 128 -15.99 17.65 16.72
N LYS A 129 -16.52 18.62 17.47
CA LYS A 129 -16.77 20.04 17.16
C LYS A 129 -18.20 20.25 16.63
N SER A 130 -19.15 20.82 17.39
CA SER A 130 -19.07 21.61 18.63
C SER A 130 -20.40 21.51 19.37
#